data_AF-A0A7X9GF76-F1
#
_entry.id   AF-A0A7X9GF76-F1
#
_cell.length_a   1.000
_cell.length_b   1.000
_cell.length_c   1.000
_cell.angle_alpha   90.00
_cell.angle_beta   90.00
_cell.angle_gamma   90.00
#
_symmetry.space_group_name_H-M   'P 1'
#
loop_
_entity.id
_entity.type
_entity.pdbx_description
1 polymer ?
#
loop_
_entity_poly.entity_id
_entity_poly.type
_entity_poly.pdbx_seq_one_letter_code
_entity_poly.pdbx_strand_id
1 'polypeptide(L)'
;MTKSRTTDDDDPRPISGAAVAALLLMIVSFFIPGTIPAIVAAALGATIGLVTAIRIEPALRRGRAMALIAVVCSVLILFDHVPMLMLEYRIRTMDVDAVISRSATDDDRSQNEEPQPSVFEDSGTVTDEDESLELAITRAFAGPHDEDGERTVFVCVDARNTGSVTTSLSQLATADVYQNGVALPHPIFDGNQAESWGYEGNAHGMEILPDGTATLTFAFVLRDETTPVDVRLTAHDDMTIIESGFTIGADTAGTDLTRMPVADLPEPERTTQAELSQMHTVESYDGKPRAAVRVTGLRRGPDRYDGAHTVIASFDWSNQSQVPISLTDCCEMKAFRNGVEIQRTALVDPVEGYEQSSDQIDVLPGSGMTVTVAYEVPSWDGDYTVQLTQINDASVVHDEMAVTDPQ
;
A
#
# COMPACT_ATOMS: atom_id res chain seq x y z
N MET A 1 -52.43 -55.27 4.67
CA MET A 1 -52.21 -55.47 3.21
C MET A 1 -52.58 -54.16 2.53
N THR A 2 -51.75 -53.42 1.81
CA THR A 2 -50.38 -53.61 1.32
C THR A 2 -49.81 -52.22 0.98
N LYS A 3 -48.49 -52.14 1.06
CA LYS A 3 -47.55 -51.01 0.93
C LYS A 3 -47.30 -50.61 -0.54
N SER A 4 -47.05 -49.34 -0.85
CA SER A 4 -45.91 -48.94 -1.70
C SER A 4 -45.56 -47.45 -1.56
N ARG A 5 -44.26 -47.21 -1.52
CA ARG A 5 -43.48 -45.98 -1.37
C ARG A 5 -42.85 -45.63 -2.71
N THR A 6 -42.77 -44.34 -3.06
CA THR A 6 -41.75 -43.71 -3.95
C THR A 6 -41.87 -42.18 -3.75
N THR A 7 -40.96 -41.50 -3.02
CA THR A 7 -39.69 -40.87 -3.45
C THR A 7 -39.82 -39.84 -4.59
N ASP A 8 -39.64 -38.58 -4.19
CA ASP A 8 -38.81 -37.50 -4.78
C ASP A 8 -39.13 -36.96 -6.18
N ASP A 9 -39.30 -35.64 -6.27
CA ASP A 9 -38.92 -34.83 -7.43
C ASP A 9 -38.71 -33.36 -6.96
N ASP A 10 -37.60 -33.15 -6.27
CA ASP A 10 -37.04 -31.84 -5.96
C ASP A 10 -36.27 -31.36 -7.20
N ASP A 11 -36.97 -30.84 -8.22
CA ASP A 11 -36.35 -30.39 -9.47
C ASP A 11 -35.62 -29.04 -9.25
N PRO A 12 -34.27 -28.98 -9.36
CA PRO A 12 -33.53 -27.75 -9.13
C PRO A 12 -33.81 -26.73 -10.23
N ARG A 13 -34.38 -25.58 -9.84
CA ARG A 13 -34.65 -24.46 -10.76
C ARG A 13 -33.39 -24.07 -11.57
N PRO A 14 -33.52 -23.85 -12.89
CA PRO A 14 -32.37 -23.66 -13.76
C PRO A 14 -31.62 -22.35 -13.45
N ILE A 15 -30.32 -22.48 -13.21
CA ILE A 15 -29.39 -21.35 -13.07
C ILE A 15 -29.13 -20.77 -14.46
N SER A 16 -29.15 -19.44 -14.58
CA SER A 16 -28.86 -18.77 -15.86
C SER A 16 -27.45 -19.11 -16.33
N GLY A 17 -27.31 -19.67 -17.53
CA GLY A 17 -26.00 -20.00 -18.12
C GLY A 17 -25.07 -18.80 -18.24
N ALA A 18 -25.61 -17.58 -18.35
CA ALA A 18 -24.83 -16.34 -18.35
C ALA A 18 -24.24 -16.02 -16.97
N ALA A 19 -24.95 -16.33 -15.88
CA ALA A 19 -24.43 -16.15 -14.52
C ALA A 19 -23.33 -17.18 -14.21
N VAL A 20 -23.46 -18.41 -14.74
CA VAL A 20 -22.41 -19.43 -14.66
C VAL A 20 -21.18 -19.01 -15.48
N ALA A 21 -21.36 -18.44 -16.67
CA ALA A 21 -20.26 -17.94 -17.48
C ALA A 21 -19.51 -16.76 -16.82
N ALA A 22 -20.23 -15.82 -16.20
CA ALA A 22 -19.61 -14.72 -15.46
C ALA A 22 -18.82 -15.23 -14.24
N LEU A 23 -19.35 -16.20 -13.50
CA LEU A 23 -18.65 -16.83 -12.38
C LEU A 23 -17.40 -17.59 -12.84
N LEU A 24 -17.48 -18.31 -13.96
CA LEU A 24 -16.35 -19.05 -14.50
C LEU A 24 -15.24 -18.12 -15.00
N LEU A 25 -15.58 -17.00 -15.65
CA LEU A 25 -14.58 -16.00 -16.05
C LEU A 25 -13.89 -15.35 -14.84
N MET A 26 -14.63 -15.10 -13.75
CA MET A 26 -14.07 -14.63 -12.48
C MET A 26 -13.14 -15.66 -11.83
N ILE A 27 -13.52 -16.94 -11.84
CA ILE A 27 -12.64 -18.00 -11.33
C ILE A 27 -11.38 -18.12 -12.21
N VAL A 28 -11.53 -18.02 -13.53
CA VAL A 28 -10.41 -18.11 -14.47
C VAL A 28 -9.46 -16.93 -14.32
N SER A 29 -9.94 -15.71 -14.03
CA SER A 29 -9.04 -14.56 -13.79
C SER A 29 -8.11 -14.75 -12.60
N PHE A 30 -8.48 -15.58 -11.62
CA PHE A 30 -7.64 -15.95 -10.48
C PHE A 30 -6.45 -16.86 -10.84
N PHE A 31 -6.47 -17.52 -12.00
CA PHE A 31 -5.46 -18.52 -12.41
C PHE A 31 -4.67 -18.13 -13.65
N ILE A 32 -4.86 -16.91 -14.19
CA ILE A 32 -4.06 -16.43 -15.33
C ILE A 32 -2.82 -15.71 -14.78
N PRO A 33 -1.59 -16.17 -15.09
CA PRO A 33 -0.39 -15.43 -14.75
C PRO A 33 -0.30 -14.14 -15.57
N GLY A 34 -0.17 -13.00 -14.89
CA GLY A 34 -0.02 -11.65 -15.47
C GLY A 34 -1.20 -10.70 -15.23
N THR A 35 -0.90 -9.42 -14.97
CA THR A 35 -1.84 -8.35 -14.59
C THR A 35 -2.87 -8.00 -15.66
N ILE A 36 -2.43 -7.83 -16.91
CA ILE A 36 -3.28 -7.32 -18.01
C ILE A 36 -4.40 -8.33 -18.41
N PRO A 37 -4.13 -9.62 -18.64
CA PRO A 37 -5.19 -10.58 -18.99
C PRO A 37 -6.23 -10.78 -17.88
N ALA A 38 -5.80 -10.74 -16.60
CA ALA A 38 -6.68 -10.86 -15.45
C ALA A 38 -7.65 -9.65 -15.34
N ILE A 39 -7.15 -8.43 -15.56
CA ILE A 39 -7.94 -7.19 -15.58
C ILE A 39 -8.96 -7.19 -16.71
N VAL A 40 -8.55 -7.58 -17.92
CA VAL A 40 -9.47 -7.66 -19.07
C VAL A 40 -10.58 -8.70 -18.80
N ALA A 41 -10.24 -9.84 -18.21
CA ALA A 41 -11.21 -10.85 -17.82
C ALA A 41 -12.15 -10.36 -16.71
N ALA A 42 -11.64 -9.64 -15.70
CA ALA A 42 -12.43 -9.04 -14.62
C ALA A 42 -13.38 -7.95 -15.13
N ALA A 43 -12.93 -7.08 -16.05
CA ALA A 43 -13.76 -6.05 -16.67
C ALA A 43 -14.88 -6.65 -17.55
N LEU A 44 -14.57 -7.72 -18.31
CA LEU A 44 -15.57 -8.47 -19.06
C LEU A 44 -16.57 -9.18 -18.13
N GLY A 45 -16.09 -9.75 -17.01
CA GLY A 45 -16.92 -10.34 -15.96
C GLY A 45 -17.89 -9.33 -15.34
N ALA A 46 -17.40 -8.15 -14.97
CA ALA A 46 -18.18 -7.06 -14.38
C ALA A 46 -19.28 -6.56 -15.33
N THR A 47 -18.94 -6.32 -16.60
CA THR A 47 -19.90 -5.84 -17.61
C THR A 47 -21.00 -6.86 -17.89
N ILE A 48 -20.65 -8.15 -18.04
CA ILE A 48 -21.61 -9.24 -18.23
C ILE A 48 -22.48 -9.44 -16.98
N GLY A 49 -21.88 -9.37 -15.79
CA GLY A 49 -22.58 -9.46 -14.50
C GLY A 49 -23.61 -8.34 -14.33
N LEU A 50 -23.24 -7.11 -14.64
CA LEU A 50 -24.11 -5.93 -14.55
C LEU A 50 -25.29 -6.02 -15.54
N VAL A 51 -25.03 -6.33 -16.81
CA VAL A 51 -26.08 -6.50 -17.84
C VAL A 51 -27.05 -7.63 -17.45
N THR A 52 -26.53 -8.70 -16.85
CA THR A 52 -27.33 -9.84 -16.40
C THR A 52 -28.17 -9.49 -15.16
N ALA A 53 -27.63 -8.74 -14.21
CA ALA A 53 -28.36 -8.25 -13.04
C ALA A 53 -29.55 -7.35 -13.43
N ILE A 54 -29.36 -6.48 -14.43
CA ILE A 54 -30.40 -5.59 -14.97
C ILE A 54 -31.51 -6.38 -15.69
N ARG A 55 -31.18 -7.47 -16.40
CA ARG A 55 -32.13 -8.24 -17.22
C ARG A 55 -32.85 -9.38 -16.50
N ILE A 56 -32.37 -9.88 -15.35
CA ILE A 56 -33.06 -10.93 -14.60
C ILE A 56 -34.33 -10.35 -13.95
N GLU A 57 -35.46 -11.05 -14.02
CA GLU A 57 -36.70 -10.64 -13.34
C GLU A 57 -36.58 -10.69 -11.80
N PRO A 58 -37.24 -9.79 -11.04
CA PRO A 58 -37.16 -9.74 -9.58
C PRO A 58 -37.53 -11.04 -8.84
N ALA A 59 -38.23 -11.96 -9.51
CA ALA A 59 -38.63 -13.26 -8.96
C ALA A 59 -37.47 -14.26 -8.79
N LEU A 60 -36.33 -14.06 -9.47
CA LEU A 60 -35.16 -14.96 -9.44
C LEU A 60 -34.08 -14.42 -8.47
N ARG A 61 -34.41 -14.40 -7.17
CA ARG A 61 -33.57 -13.83 -6.10
C ARG A 61 -32.13 -14.38 -6.07
N ARG A 62 -31.95 -15.67 -6.36
CA ARG A 62 -30.61 -16.32 -6.35
C ARG A 62 -29.75 -15.91 -7.54
N GLY A 63 -30.32 -15.73 -8.74
CA GLY A 63 -29.59 -15.34 -9.94
C GLY A 63 -29.10 -13.90 -9.89
N ARG A 64 -29.93 -12.99 -9.35
CA ARG A 64 -29.53 -11.59 -9.11
C ARG A 64 -28.46 -11.46 -8.02
N ALA A 65 -28.58 -12.22 -6.93
CA ALA A 65 -27.58 -12.21 -5.86
C ALA A 65 -26.20 -12.66 -6.38
N MET A 66 -26.14 -13.75 -7.15
CA MET A 66 -24.88 -14.23 -7.73
C MET A 66 -24.28 -13.25 -8.75
N ALA A 67 -25.12 -12.58 -9.56
CA ALA A 67 -24.65 -11.57 -10.50
C ALA A 67 -24.07 -10.33 -9.78
N LEU A 68 -24.70 -9.88 -8.69
CA LEU A 68 -24.18 -8.80 -7.85
C LEU A 68 -22.86 -9.19 -7.15
N ILE A 69 -22.77 -10.41 -6.61
CA ILE A 69 -21.53 -10.92 -6.01
C ILE A 69 -20.41 -10.93 -7.05
N ALA A 70 -20.68 -11.39 -8.28
CA ALA A 70 -19.68 -11.39 -9.34
C ALA A 70 -19.20 -9.98 -9.71
N VAL A 71 -20.09 -8.98 -9.73
CA VAL A 71 -19.73 -7.58 -9.97
C VAL A 71 -18.88 -7.04 -8.82
N VAL A 72 -19.28 -7.25 -7.57
CA VAL A 72 -18.53 -6.79 -6.38
C VAL A 72 -17.14 -7.43 -6.37
N CYS A 73 -17.02 -8.74 -6.57
CA CYS A 73 -15.73 -9.42 -6.64
C CYS A 73 -14.87 -8.95 -7.82
N SER A 74 -15.46 -8.64 -8.97
CA SER A 74 -14.71 -8.10 -10.12
C SER A 74 -14.16 -6.70 -9.82
N VAL A 75 -14.91 -5.87 -9.09
CA VAL A 75 -14.46 -4.55 -8.64
C VAL A 75 -13.34 -4.69 -7.60
N LEU A 76 -13.42 -5.65 -6.68
CA LEU A 76 -12.36 -5.93 -5.71
C LEU A 76 -11.06 -6.43 -6.39
N ILE A 77 -11.16 -7.27 -7.41
CA ILE A 77 -9.99 -7.70 -8.21
C ILE A 77 -9.36 -6.52 -8.94
N LEU A 78 -10.17 -5.62 -9.51
CA LEU A 78 -9.66 -4.39 -10.12
C LEU A 78 -8.95 -3.50 -9.09
N PHE A 79 -9.49 -3.39 -7.87
CA PHE A 79 -8.90 -2.60 -6.79
C PHE A 79 -7.53 -3.13 -6.36
N ASP A 80 -7.33 -4.45 -6.37
CA ASP A 80 -6.05 -5.10 -6.07
C ASP A 80 -5.04 -4.95 -7.24
N HIS A 81 -5.48 -5.08 -8.48
CA HIS A 81 -4.56 -5.12 -9.63
C HIS A 81 -4.25 -3.74 -10.24
N VAL A 82 -5.08 -2.72 -10.03
CA VAL A 82 -4.83 -1.34 -10.51
C VAL A 82 -3.60 -0.70 -9.85
N PRO A 83 -3.37 -0.81 -8.53
CA PRO A 83 -2.12 -0.39 -7.90
C PRO A 83 -0.89 -1.09 -8.50
N MET A 84 -0.98 -2.39 -8.82
CA MET A 84 0.12 -3.11 -9.47
C MET A 84 0.38 -2.63 -10.92
N LEU A 85 -0.66 -2.21 -11.66
CA LEU A 85 -0.47 -1.57 -12.97
C LEU A 85 0.15 -0.19 -12.88
N MET A 86 -0.23 0.61 -11.87
CA MET A 86 0.41 1.89 -11.57
C MET A 86 1.88 1.69 -11.19
N LEU A 87 2.20 0.61 -10.46
CA LEU A 87 3.57 0.20 -10.12
C LEU A 87 4.35 -0.24 -11.37
N GLU A 88 3.78 -1.08 -12.23
CA GLU A 88 4.39 -1.48 -13.51
C GLU A 88 4.59 -0.29 -14.46
N TYR A 89 3.76 0.75 -14.37
CA TYR A 89 3.90 1.99 -15.12
C TYR A 89 5.02 2.87 -14.53
N ARG A 90 5.05 3.10 -13.20
CA ARG A 90 6.17 3.78 -12.51
C ARG A 90 7.52 3.13 -12.84
N ILE A 91 7.59 1.80 -12.88
CA ILE A 91 8.82 1.06 -13.22
C ILE A 91 9.20 1.22 -14.72
N ARG A 92 8.23 1.39 -15.62
CA ARG A 92 8.48 1.51 -17.07
C ARG A 92 8.79 2.92 -17.54
N THR A 93 8.32 3.96 -16.84
CA THR A 93 8.54 5.37 -17.20
C THR A 93 9.73 5.99 -16.50
N MET A 94 10.38 5.26 -15.59
CA MET A 94 11.74 5.57 -15.13
C MET A 94 12.71 5.43 -16.31
N ASP A 95 12.88 6.48 -17.11
CA ASP A 95 14.03 6.64 -17.97
C ASP A 95 15.23 6.99 -17.08
N VAL A 96 16.19 6.07 -17.11
CA VAL A 96 17.39 6.01 -16.29
C VAL A 96 18.50 6.71 -17.05
N ASP A 97 19.19 7.67 -16.45
CA ASP A 97 20.63 7.80 -16.70
C ASP A 97 21.43 8.42 -15.56
N ALA A 98 22.50 7.72 -15.20
CA ALA A 98 23.66 8.08 -14.37
C ALA A 98 23.55 8.00 -12.83
N VAL A 99 24.71 7.90 -12.17
CA VAL A 99 24.97 7.92 -10.71
C VAL A 99 24.70 6.54 -10.04
N ILE A 100 25.69 5.74 -9.59
CA ILE A 100 26.83 6.05 -8.72
C ILE A 100 28.06 5.19 -9.10
N SER A 101 29.21 5.83 -9.31
CA SER A 101 30.51 5.27 -8.90
C SER A 101 31.53 6.39 -8.75
N ARG A 102 31.94 6.68 -7.50
CA ARG A 102 33.15 7.43 -7.21
C ARG A 102 34.01 6.64 -6.24
N SER A 103 35.12 6.09 -6.75
CA SER A 103 36.39 6.20 -6.05
C SER A 103 37.57 6.25 -7.06
N ALA A 104 38.37 7.30 -6.91
CA ALA A 104 39.74 7.56 -7.37
C ALA A 104 40.07 7.86 -8.87
N THR A 105 40.69 9.05 -9.02
CA THR A 105 41.61 9.60 -10.03
C THR A 105 41.08 10.33 -11.28
N ASP A 106 41.60 11.55 -11.45
CA ASP A 106 41.43 12.56 -12.53
C ASP A 106 41.30 11.98 -13.95
N ASP A 107 40.28 12.41 -14.70
CA ASP A 107 40.42 13.37 -15.81
C ASP A 107 39.04 13.63 -16.47
N ASP A 108 38.71 14.92 -16.57
CA ASP A 108 37.81 15.58 -17.54
C ASP A 108 36.54 14.83 -18.02
N ARG A 109 35.41 14.99 -17.32
CA ARG A 109 34.05 14.78 -17.86
C ARG A 109 33.05 15.76 -17.26
N SER A 110 32.29 16.39 -18.15
CA SER A 110 31.24 17.39 -17.93
C SER A 110 30.24 17.01 -16.84
N GLN A 111 29.97 17.96 -15.95
CA GLN A 111 28.93 17.93 -14.92
C GLN A 111 27.55 17.90 -15.57
N ASN A 112 26.89 16.73 -15.55
CA ASN A 112 25.43 16.67 -15.63
C ASN A 112 24.95 16.34 -14.21
N GLU A 113 24.53 17.37 -13.48
CA GLU A 113 23.82 17.22 -12.20
C GLU A 113 22.39 16.75 -12.52
N GLU A 114 21.95 15.66 -11.90
CA GLU A 114 20.55 15.23 -11.98
C GLU A 114 19.64 16.34 -11.42
N PRO A 115 18.46 16.58 -12.03
CA PRO A 115 17.54 17.58 -11.54
C PRO A 115 17.01 17.15 -10.16
N GLN A 116 17.23 18.00 -9.15
CA GLN A 116 16.67 17.77 -7.82
C GLN A 116 15.19 18.18 -7.78
N PRO A 117 14.36 17.49 -6.97
CA PRO A 117 12.99 17.91 -6.76
C PRO A 117 12.94 19.32 -6.20
N SER A 118 11.96 20.09 -6.66
CA SER A 118 11.64 21.39 -6.09
C SER A 118 10.75 21.19 -4.88
N VAL A 119 11.22 21.65 -3.72
CA VAL A 119 10.47 21.60 -2.46
C VAL A 119 9.86 22.97 -2.17
N PHE A 120 8.54 23.00 -1.94
CA PHE A 120 7.76 24.19 -1.63
C PHE A 120 7.17 24.06 -0.23
N GLU A 121 7.30 25.11 0.59
CA GLU A 121 6.74 25.10 1.94
C GLU A 121 5.25 25.49 1.90
N ASP A 122 4.42 24.68 2.55
CA ASP A 122 2.97 24.83 2.78
C ASP A 122 2.06 24.83 1.55
N SER A 123 2.50 25.31 0.39
CA SER A 123 1.68 25.39 -0.81
C SER A 123 2.50 25.36 -2.09
N GLY A 124 1.89 24.89 -3.17
CA GLY A 124 2.52 24.80 -4.48
C GLY A 124 1.52 24.42 -5.56
N THR A 125 2.01 24.25 -6.78
CA THR A 125 1.21 23.81 -7.91
C THR A 125 1.79 22.52 -8.45
N VAL A 126 0.93 21.51 -8.62
CA VAL A 126 1.27 20.27 -9.31
C VAL A 126 0.54 20.26 -10.63
N THR A 127 1.19 19.84 -11.71
CA THR A 127 0.63 19.87 -13.06
C THR A 127 1.18 18.71 -13.88
N ASP A 128 0.29 18.06 -14.61
CA ASP A 128 0.63 17.06 -15.63
C ASP A 128 -0.30 17.28 -16.83
N GLU A 129 0.29 17.50 -18.00
CA GLU A 129 -0.42 17.83 -19.25
C GLU A 129 -1.54 18.91 -19.08
N ASP A 130 -2.81 18.50 -19.14
CA ASP A 130 -4.00 19.36 -19.06
C ASP A 130 -4.58 19.46 -17.62
N GLU A 131 -4.05 18.67 -16.69
CA GLU A 131 -4.43 18.58 -15.28
C GLU A 131 -3.55 19.50 -14.43
N SER A 132 -4.14 20.28 -13.52
CA SER A 132 -3.37 21.20 -12.68
C SER A 132 -4.11 21.52 -11.39
N LEU A 133 -3.44 21.34 -10.25
CA LEU A 133 -3.95 21.66 -8.92
C LEU A 133 -3.00 22.65 -8.22
N GLU A 134 -3.54 23.78 -7.80
CA GLU A 134 -2.95 24.58 -6.71
C GLU A 134 -3.33 23.92 -5.38
N LEU A 135 -2.33 23.55 -4.58
CA LEU A 135 -2.48 22.81 -3.34
C LEU A 135 -1.89 23.62 -2.17
N ALA A 136 -2.56 23.58 -1.02
CA ALA A 136 -2.07 24.16 0.22
C ALA A 136 -2.38 23.25 1.41
N ILE A 137 -1.36 22.85 2.17
CA ILE A 137 -1.51 22.16 3.45
C ILE A 137 -1.93 23.20 4.48
N THR A 138 -3.22 23.32 4.78
CA THR A 138 -3.75 24.45 5.55
C THR A 138 -3.81 24.20 7.05
N ARG A 139 -4.05 22.96 7.47
CA ARG A 139 -4.27 22.63 8.87
C ARG A 139 -3.88 21.18 9.18
N ALA A 140 -3.32 20.96 10.36
CA ALA A 140 -3.25 19.63 10.97
C ALA A 140 -3.85 19.69 12.38
N PHE A 141 -4.57 18.66 12.80
CA PHE A 141 -5.22 18.60 14.12
C PHE A 141 -5.32 17.17 14.64
N ALA A 142 -5.41 16.99 15.95
CA ALA A 142 -5.60 15.68 16.56
C ALA A 142 -6.98 15.13 16.18
N GLY A 143 -7.05 13.89 15.72
CA GLY A 143 -8.31 13.23 15.36
C GLY A 143 -8.95 12.49 16.55
N PRO A 144 -10.12 11.87 16.34
CA PRO A 144 -10.56 10.77 17.19
C PRO A 144 -9.55 9.61 17.14
N HIS A 145 -9.46 8.81 18.19
CA HIS A 145 -8.71 7.56 18.13
C HIS A 145 -9.37 6.60 17.13
N ASP A 146 -8.57 5.71 16.55
CA ASP A 146 -9.04 4.68 15.64
C ASP A 146 -9.73 3.51 16.40
N GLU A 147 -10.12 2.46 15.69
CA GLU A 147 -10.76 1.24 16.23
C GLU A 147 -9.91 0.56 17.32
N ASP A 148 -8.59 0.58 17.16
CA ASP A 148 -7.64 -0.02 18.09
C ASP A 148 -7.32 0.90 19.28
N GLY A 149 -7.82 2.13 19.25
CA GLY A 149 -7.58 3.14 20.27
C GLY A 149 -6.25 3.88 20.08
N GLU A 150 -5.65 3.82 18.89
CA GLU A 150 -4.42 4.50 18.54
C GLU A 150 -4.68 5.97 18.18
N ARG A 151 -3.69 6.81 18.50
CA ARG A 151 -3.81 8.25 18.34
C ARG A 151 -3.69 8.64 16.87
N THR A 152 -4.59 9.50 16.39
CA THR A 152 -4.59 9.93 15.00
C THR A 152 -4.31 11.42 14.82
N VAL A 153 -3.82 11.77 13.64
CA VAL A 153 -3.68 13.14 13.15
C VAL A 153 -4.45 13.29 11.85
N PHE A 154 -5.14 14.41 11.70
CA PHE A 154 -5.88 14.78 10.51
C PHE A 154 -5.16 15.94 9.82
N VAL A 155 -5.06 15.88 8.51
CA VAL A 155 -4.41 16.90 7.66
C VAL A 155 -5.41 17.40 6.64
N CYS A 156 -5.62 18.72 6.61
CA CYS A 156 -6.43 19.39 5.61
C CYS A 156 -5.55 19.98 4.50
N VAL A 157 -5.92 19.67 3.27
CA VAL A 157 -5.31 20.22 2.05
C VAL A 157 -6.39 20.95 1.27
N ASP A 158 -6.23 22.26 1.11
CA ASP A 158 -7.06 23.01 0.18
C ASP A 158 -6.52 22.80 -1.23
N ALA A 159 -7.40 22.43 -2.15
CA ALA A 159 -7.09 22.16 -3.55
C ALA A 159 -7.96 23.06 -4.44
N ARG A 160 -7.33 23.67 -5.45
CA ARG A 160 -8.01 24.42 -6.50
C ARG A 160 -7.57 23.90 -7.85
N ASN A 161 -8.53 23.49 -8.68
CA ASN A 161 -8.24 23.06 -10.04
C ASN A 161 -8.06 24.27 -10.96
N THR A 162 -6.83 24.47 -11.41
CA THR A 162 -6.42 25.49 -12.37
C THR A 162 -6.21 24.93 -13.78
N GLY A 163 -6.38 23.61 -13.94
CA GLY A 163 -6.30 22.91 -15.21
C GLY A 163 -7.54 23.09 -16.06
N SER A 164 -7.54 22.44 -17.23
CA SER A 164 -8.63 22.56 -18.20
C SER A 164 -9.61 21.38 -18.17
N VAL A 165 -9.30 20.33 -17.41
CA VAL A 165 -10.11 19.12 -17.24
C VAL A 165 -10.44 18.89 -15.77
N THR A 166 -11.45 18.05 -15.51
CA THR A 166 -11.72 17.55 -14.16
C THR A 166 -10.52 16.75 -13.65
N THR A 167 -10.10 17.00 -12.42
CA THR A 167 -8.88 16.40 -11.85
C THR A 167 -9.10 16.05 -10.38
N SER A 168 -8.49 14.97 -9.89
CA SER A 168 -8.37 14.65 -8.47
C SER A 168 -6.92 14.67 -8.00
N LEU A 169 -6.68 14.70 -6.69
CA LEU A 169 -5.32 14.65 -6.15
C LEU A 169 -4.60 13.38 -6.61
N SER A 170 -5.26 12.22 -6.55
CA SER A 170 -4.66 10.92 -6.88
C SER A 170 -4.13 10.80 -8.31
N GLN A 171 -4.57 11.67 -9.23
CA GLN A 171 -4.05 11.69 -10.60
C GLN A 171 -2.71 12.41 -10.70
N LEU A 172 -2.42 13.34 -9.80
CA LEU A 172 -1.25 14.22 -9.86
C LEU A 172 -0.23 13.98 -8.75
N ALA A 173 -0.67 13.61 -7.55
CA ALA A 173 0.16 13.54 -6.36
C ALA A 173 -0.35 12.54 -5.32
N THR A 174 0.53 12.16 -4.40
CA THR A 174 0.17 11.48 -3.14
C THR A 174 0.17 12.48 -1.98
N ALA A 175 -0.48 12.13 -0.88
CA ALA A 175 -0.46 12.88 0.36
C ALA A 175 -0.06 11.94 1.49
N ASP A 176 1.17 12.08 1.97
CA ASP A 176 1.78 11.20 2.93
C ASP A 176 2.26 12.00 4.14
N VAL A 177 2.24 11.37 5.31
CA VAL A 177 2.73 11.97 6.55
C VAL A 177 3.78 11.06 7.13
N TYR A 178 4.92 11.62 7.55
CA TYR A 178 6.05 10.89 8.06
C TYR A 178 6.35 11.26 9.51
N GLN A 179 6.78 10.27 10.29
CA GLN A 179 7.50 10.47 11.54
C GLN A 179 8.83 9.73 11.45
N ASN A 180 9.93 10.43 11.72
CA ASN A 180 11.30 9.89 11.61
C ASN A 180 11.58 9.21 10.26
N GLY A 181 11.06 9.78 9.17
CA GLY A 181 11.24 9.24 7.81
C GLY A 181 10.46 7.97 7.49
N VAL A 182 9.51 7.54 8.34
CA VAL A 182 8.62 6.41 8.07
C VAL A 182 7.20 6.94 7.92
N ALA A 183 6.51 6.55 6.85
CA ALA A 183 5.13 6.94 6.60
C ALA A 183 4.21 6.44 7.71
N LEU A 184 3.23 7.26 8.05
CA LEU A 184 2.19 6.95 9.00
C LEU A 184 1.12 6.09 8.31
N PRO A 185 0.65 5.02 8.95
CA PRO A 185 -0.43 4.21 8.41
C PRO A 185 -1.76 4.96 8.47
N HIS A 186 -2.71 4.52 7.64
CA HIS A 186 -4.06 5.06 7.67
C HIS A 186 -4.91 4.38 8.77
N PRO A 187 -5.72 5.13 9.52
CA PRO A 187 -6.56 4.59 10.59
C PRO A 187 -7.77 3.85 10.03
N ILE A 188 -8.30 2.94 10.85
CA ILE A 188 -9.63 2.34 10.67
C ILE A 188 -10.54 2.94 11.74
N PHE A 189 -11.65 3.56 11.36
CA PHE A 189 -12.58 4.17 12.32
C PHE A 189 -13.84 3.33 12.52
N ASP A 190 -14.36 3.37 13.75
CA ASP A 190 -15.67 2.83 14.09
C ASP A 190 -16.80 3.65 13.44
N GLY A 191 -17.50 3.03 12.49
CA GLY A 191 -18.63 3.64 11.80
C GLY A 191 -18.26 4.96 11.13
N ASN A 192 -18.93 6.04 11.50
CA ASN A 192 -18.81 7.37 10.89
C ASN A 192 -18.30 8.44 11.86
N GLN A 193 -17.50 8.03 12.86
CA GLN A 193 -16.89 8.93 13.84
C GLN A 193 -16.07 10.06 13.21
N ALA A 194 -15.30 9.73 12.17
CA ALA A 194 -14.40 10.66 11.49
C ALA A 194 -15.11 11.61 10.51
N GLU A 195 -16.29 11.26 9.99
CA GLU A 195 -17.02 12.08 9.01
C GLU A 195 -17.38 13.47 9.57
N SER A 196 -17.65 13.57 10.88
CA SER A 196 -17.94 14.84 11.56
C SER A 196 -16.78 15.84 11.54
N TRP A 197 -15.57 15.37 11.21
CA TRP A 197 -14.34 16.14 11.09
C TRP A 197 -13.98 16.44 9.63
N GLY A 198 -14.85 16.11 8.67
CA GLY A 198 -14.62 16.33 7.23
C GLY A 198 -13.70 15.30 6.57
N TYR A 199 -13.36 14.22 7.29
CA TYR A 199 -12.62 13.09 6.70
C TYR A 199 -13.52 12.27 5.80
N GLU A 200 -13.00 12.00 4.61
CA GLU A 200 -13.59 11.11 3.63
C GLU A 200 -12.51 10.12 3.18
N GLY A 201 -12.75 8.82 3.33
CA GLY A 201 -11.74 7.80 3.01
C GLY A 201 -11.24 7.82 1.57
N ASN A 202 -12.02 8.39 0.65
CA ASN A 202 -11.65 8.60 -0.76
C ASN A 202 -11.30 10.06 -1.09
N ALA A 203 -10.84 10.86 -0.12
CA ALA A 203 -10.54 12.28 -0.34
C ALA A 203 -9.58 12.52 -1.52
N HIS A 204 -8.58 11.65 -1.70
CA HIS A 204 -7.62 11.72 -2.82
C HIS A 204 -8.27 11.53 -4.20
N GLY A 205 -9.34 10.74 -4.28
CA GLY A 205 -10.07 10.44 -5.52
C GLY A 205 -11.25 11.38 -5.79
N MET A 206 -11.45 12.43 -4.99
CA MET A 206 -12.51 13.40 -5.25
C MET A 206 -12.22 14.22 -6.50
N GLU A 207 -13.14 14.19 -7.45
CA GLU A 207 -13.07 14.95 -8.69
C GLU A 207 -13.37 16.44 -8.45
N ILE A 208 -12.44 17.30 -8.85
CA ILE A 208 -12.57 18.75 -8.80
C ILE A 208 -12.70 19.25 -10.24
N LEU A 209 -13.84 19.86 -10.58
CA LEU A 209 -14.06 20.47 -11.90
C LEU A 209 -13.07 21.64 -12.13
N PRO A 210 -12.79 22.03 -13.40
CA PRO A 210 -12.02 23.26 -13.69
C PRO A 210 -12.58 24.48 -12.95
N ASP A 211 -11.68 25.32 -12.42
CA ASP A 211 -11.95 26.45 -11.51
C ASP A 211 -12.62 26.07 -10.17
N GLY A 212 -12.83 24.78 -9.92
CA GLY A 212 -13.38 24.23 -8.69
C GLY A 212 -12.38 24.29 -7.54
N THR A 213 -12.91 24.22 -6.32
CA THR A 213 -12.12 24.15 -5.08
C THR A 213 -12.68 23.05 -4.18
N ALA A 214 -11.81 22.41 -3.41
CA ALA A 214 -12.17 21.43 -2.40
C ALA A 214 -11.20 21.53 -1.22
N THR A 215 -11.67 21.11 -0.04
CA THR A 215 -10.79 20.83 1.10
C THR A 215 -10.77 19.32 1.29
N LEU A 216 -9.60 18.72 1.13
CA LEU A 216 -9.36 17.29 1.29
C LEU A 216 -8.87 17.05 2.72
N THR A 217 -9.48 16.12 3.45
CA THR A 217 -9.05 15.79 4.82
C THR A 217 -8.57 14.34 4.86
N PHE A 218 -7.29 14.17 5.16
CA PHE A 218 -6.63 12.88 5.32
C PHE A 218 -6.46 12.57 6.81
N ALA A 219 -6.42 11.30 7.15
CA ALA A 219 -6.18 10.84 8.52
C ALA A 219 -5.06 9.79 8.53
N PHE A 220 -4.25 9.85 9.59
CA PHE A 220 -3.08 9.00 9.80
C PHE A 220 -2.97 8.62 11.27
N VAL A 221 -2.43 7.44 11.57
CA VAL A 221 -2.14 6.97 12.92
C VAL A 221 -0.70 7.38 13.28
N LEU A 222 -0.51 8.00 14.44
CA LEU A 222 0.82 8.39 14.91
C LEU A 222 1.61 7.14 15.33
N ARG A 223 2.89 7.09 14.96
CA ARG A 223 3.83 6.07 15.43
C ARG A 223 4.36 6.38 16.82
N ASP A 224 4.48 7.66 17.14
CA ASP A 224 4.82 8.12 18.48
C ASP A 224 4.20 9.49 18.82
N GLU A 225 4.14 9.81 20.11
CA GLU A 225 3.42 10.99 20.61
C GLU A 225 4.25 12.29 20.64
N THR A 226 5.51 12.24 20.22
CA THR A 226 6.50 13.30 20.51
C THR A 226 7.20 13.84 19.28
N THR A 227 7.46 13.00 18.28
CA THR A 227 8.12 13.37 17.04
C THR A 227 7.17 14.23 16.21
N PRO A 228 7.59 15.43 15.78
CA PRO A 228 6.84 16.23 14.82
C PRO A 228 6.47 15.42 13.58
N VAL A 229 5.34 15.75 12.97
CA VAL A 229 4.92 15.16 11.70
C VAL A 229 5.40 16.01 10.54
N ASP A 230 5.97 15.34 9.55
CA ASP A 230 6.34 15.87 8.24
C ASP A 230 5.24 15.50 7.24
N VAL A 231 4.48 16.49 6.77
CA VAL A 231 3.39 16.30 5.80
C VAL A 231 3.92 16.62 4.41
N ARG A 232 3.80 15.68 3.47
CA ARG A 232 4.27 15.83 2.09
C ARG A 232 3.16 15.58 1.08
N LEU A 233 3.03 16.47 0.12
CA LEU A 233 2.33 16.23 -1.13
C LEU A 233 3.38 16.02 -2.22
N THR A 234 3.47 14.81 -2.76
CA THR A 234 4.51 14.44 -3.72
C THR A 234 3.87 14.21 -5.08
N ALA A 235 4.26 15.01 -6.07
CA ALA A 235 3.80 14.82 -7.45
C ALA A 235 4.27 13.46 -7.99
N HIS A 236 3.51 12.82 -8.88
CA HIS A 236 3.86 11.48 -9.41
C HIS A 236 5.10 11.46 -10.30
N ASP A 237 5.53 12.61 -10.81
CA ASP A 237 6.81 12.78 -11.48
C ASP A 237 7.99 12.88 -10.49
N ASP A 238 7.71 12.88 -9.19
CA ASP A 238 8.61 13.05 -8.06
C ASP A 238 9.46 14.35 -8.13
N MET A 239 9.08 15.32 -8.97
CA MET A 239 9.82 16.57 -9.19
C MET A 239 9.30 17.75 -8.36
N THR A 240 8.08 17.65 -7.83
CA THR A 240 7.47 18.68 -6.98
C THR A 240 7.05 18.07 -5.65
N ILE A 241 7.54 18.65 -4.57
CA ILE A 241 7.15 18.29 -3.20
C ILE A 241 6.61 19.54 -2.52
N ILE A 242 5.43 19.45 -1.93
CA ILE A 242 4.88 20.47 -1.03
C ILE A 242 4.97 19.93 0.39
N GLU A 243 5.69 20.61 1.27
CA GLU A 243 6.05 20.10 2.59
C GLU A 243 5.58 21.06 3.69
N SER A 244 5.09 20.50 4.81
CA SER A 244 4.76 21.25 6.02
C SER A 244 5.12 20.45 7.26
N GLY A 245 5.73 21.11 8.25
CA GLY A 245 5.99 20.53 9.56
C GLY A 245 4.93 20.89 10.60
N PHE A 246 4.57 19.95 11.47
CA PHE A 246 3.72 20.22 12.63
C PHE A 246 4.21 19.51 13.89
N THR A 247 4.28 20.23 15.01
CA THR A 247 4.54 19.62 16.31
C THR A 247 3.28 18.97 16.86
N ILE A 248 3.43 17.79 17.45
CA ILE A 248 2.35 17.09 18.12
C ILE A 248 1.92 17.83 19.38
N GLY A 249 0.61 18.09 19.46
CA GLY A 249 -0.03 18.85 20.55
C GLY A 249 -0.71 17.94 21.57
N ALA A 250 -1.76 18.48 22.20
CA ALA A 250 -2.59 17.70 23.11
C ALA A 250 -3.34 16.57 22.37
N ASP A 251 -3.53 15.45 23.06
CA ASP A 251 -4.36 14.36 22.59
C ASP A 251 -5.83 14.62 22.90
N THR A 252 -6.43 15.54 22.14
CA THR A 252 -7.84 15.88 22.26
C THR A 252 -8.37 16.19 20.87
N ALA A 253 -9.28 15.36 20.38
CA ALA A 253 -9.84 15.47 19.04
C ALA A 253 -10.30 16.91 18.73
N GLY A 254 -9.89 17.42 17.57
CA GLY A 254 -10.15 18.78 17.11
C GLY A 254 -9.13 19.83 17.55
N THR A 255 -8.15 19.46 18.37
CA THR A 255 -7.08 20.38 18.79
C THR A 255 -6.08 20.55 17.67
N ASP A 256 -5.87 21.80 17.24
CA ASP A 256 -4.89 22.12 16.20
C ASP A 256 -3.47 21.77 16.66
N LEU A 257 -2.72 21.14 15.75
CA LEU A 257 -1.27 21.04 15.89
C LEU A 257 -0.64 22.38 15.56
N THR A 258 0.53 22.63 16.13
CA THR A 258 1.27 23.88 15.87
C THR A 258 2.17 23.68 14.66
N ARG A 259 1.93 24.45 13.59
CA ARG A 259 2.82 24.49 12.41
C ARG A 259 4.20 24.95 12.82
N MET A 260 5.22 24.34 12.24
CA MET A 260 6.62 24.72 12.39
C MET A 260 7.29 24.85 11.02
N PRO A 261 8.36 25.66 10.91
CA PRO A 261 9.13 25.73 9.67
C PRO A 261 9.66 24.36 9.26
N VAL A 262 9.61 24.04 7.97
CA VAL A 262 10.15 22.77 7.44
C VAL A 262 11.64 22.61 7.77
N ALA A 263 12.40 23.70 7.76
CA ALA A 263 13.82 23.69 8.14
C ALA A 263 14.08 23.30 9.61
N ASP A 264 13.06 23.36 10.47
CA ASP A 264 13.14 22.97 11.88
C ASP A 264 12.67 21.52 12.11
N LEU A 265 12.16 20.82 11.08
CA LEU A 265 11.81 19.41 11.19
C LEU A 265 13.08 18.60 11.54
N PRO A 266 12.97 17.60 12.42
CA PRO A 266 14.09 16.72 12.70
C PRO A 266 14.47 15.96 11.43
N GLU A 267 15.77 15.95 11.10
CA GLU A 267 16.26 15.08 10.03
C GLU A 267 15.96 13.63 10.39
N PRO A 268 15.39 12.83 9.45
CA PRO A 268 15.16 11.42 9.68
C PRO A 268 16.43 10.69 10.08
N GLU A 269 16.30 9.73 10.98
CA GLU A 269 17.39 8.85 11.36
C GLU A 269 17.86 8.05 10.13
N ARG A 270 19.12 8.26 9.75
CA ARG A 270 19.71 7.59 8.60
C ARG A 270 20.37 6.29 8.99
N THR A 271 20.17 5.27 8.17
CA THR A 271 20.89 4.00 8.31
C THR A 271 22.38 4.23 8.12
N THR A 272 23.17 3.82 9.11
CA THR A 272 24.61 4.05 9.12
C THR A 272 25.34 3.12 8.15
N GLN A 273 26.53 3.53 7.70
CA GLN A 273 27.38 2.67 6.86
C GLN A 273 27.72 1.33 7.54
N ALA A 274 27.79 1.31 8.88
CA ALA A 274 28.05 0.10 9.64
C ALA A 274 26.88 -0.89 9.54
N GLU A 275 25.65 -0.40 9.62
CA GLU A 275 24.44 -1.22 9.44
C GLU A 275 24.29 -1.69 7.99
N LEU A 276 24.46 -0.78 7.03
CA LEU A 276 24.41 -1.11 5.59
C LEU A 276 25.40 -2.21 5.21
N SER A 277 26.59 -2.23 5.83
CA SER A 277 27.60 -3.27 5.57
C SER A 277 27.19 -4.68 6.01
N GLN A 278 26.13 -4.80 6.82
CA GLN A 278 25.57 -6.06 7.29
C GLN A 278 24.29 -6.46 6.54
N MET A 279 23.88 -5.67 5.55
CA MET A 279 22.67 -5.86 4.75
C MET A 279 23.00 -6.29 3.33
N HIS A 280 22.03 -6.91 2.68
CA HIS A 280 22.07 -7.27 1.27
C HIS A 280 21.48 -6.14 0.43
N THR A 281 22.16 -5.77 -0.64
CA THR A 281 21.66 -4.78 -1.60
C THR A 281 20.62 -5.41 -2.52
N VAL A 282 19.45 -4.79 -2.59
CA VAL A 282 18.43 -5.01 -3.60
C VAL A 282 18.59 -3.94 -4.67
N GLU A 283 18.71 -4.36 -5.93
CA GLU A 283 18.97 -3.50 -7.06
C GLU A 283 17.70 -3.33 -7.93
N SER A 284 17.64 -2.22 -8.64
CA SER A 284 16.70 -2.03 -9.76
C SER A 284 17.13 -2.83 -10.99
N TYR A 285 16.30 -2.82 -12.05
CA TYR A 285 16.62 -3.50 -13.32
C TYR A 285 17.90 -2.99 -13.98
N ASP A 286 18.26 -1.72 -13.78
CA ASP A 286 19.49 -1.08 -14.28
C ASP A 286 20.69 -1.26 -13.34
N GLY A 287 20.54 -2.01 -12.24
CA GLY A 287 21.62 -2.33 -11.31
C GLY A 287 21.94 -1.21 -10.29
N LYS A 288 21.02 -0.26 -10.09
CA LYS A 288 21.18 0.76 -9.04
C LYS A 288 20.63 0.24 -7.70
N PRO A 289 21.27 0.53 -6.56
CA PRO A 289 20.73 0.18 -5.26
C PRO A 289 19.35 0.84 -5.03
N ARG A 290 18.33 0.04 -4.71
CA ARG A 290 17.01 0.51 -4.29
C ARG A 290 16.78 0.34 -2.80
N ALA A 291 17.21 -0.79 -2.25
CA ALA A 291 17.10 -1.07 -0.83
C ALA A 291 18.32 -1.81 -0.32
N ALA A 292 18.55 -1.72 0.99
CA ALA A 292 19.44 -2.61 1.72
C ALA A 292 18.59 -3.36 2.74
N VAL A 293 18.69 -4.69 2.80
CA VAL A 293 17.79 -5.53 3.60
C VAL A 293 18.52 -6.68 4.29
N ARG A 294 18.07 -7.03 5.49
CA ARG A 294 18.55 -8.19 6.24
C ARG A 294 17.39 -8.86 6.97
N VAL A 295 17.34 -10.19 6.92
CA VAL A 295 16.41 -10.96 7.77
C VAL A 295 16.95 -10.96 9.19
N THR A 296 16.14 -10.52 10.16
CA THR A 296 16.56 -10.41 11.56
C THR A 296 15.97 -11.48 12.46
N GLY A 297 14.86 -12.10 12.06
CA GLY A 297 14.28 -13.15 12.88
C GLY A 297 13.14 -13.89 12.21
N LEU A 298 12.90 -15.09 12.73
CA LEU A 298 11.71 -15.89 12.49
C LEU A 298 11.23 -16.45 13.82
N ARG A 299 10.01 -16.08 14.22
CA ARG A 299 9.42 -16.48 15.51
C ARG A 299 8.04 -17.09 15.31
N ARG A 300 7.57 -17.85 16.30
CA ARG A 300 6.18 -18.30 16.33
C ARG A 300 5.24 -17.11 16.48
N GLY A 301 4.18 -17.09 15.68
CA GLY A 301 3.02 -16.24 15.88
C GLY A 301 1.90 -16.98 16.60
N PRO A 302 0.75 -16.33 16.83
CA PRO A 302 -0.43 -16.97 17.40
C PRO A 302 -1.02 -18.01 16.44
N ASP A 303 -1.77 -18.96 17.01
CA ASP A 303 -2.58 -19.87 16.21
C ASP A 303 -3.80 -19.12 15.65
N ARG A 304 -4.17 -19.42 14.41
CA ARG A 304 -5.39 -18.91 13.79
C ARG A 304 -6.63 -19.62 14.34
N TYR A 305 -7.79 -19.00 14.16
CA TYR A 305 -9.09 -19.56 14.58
C TYR A 305 -9.43 -20.91 13.91
N ASP A 306 -8.86 -21.16 12.73
CA ASP A 306 -9.01 -22.40 11.96
C ASP A 306 -8.06 -23.52 12.41
N GLY A 307 -7.21 -23.24 13.40
CA GLY A 307 -6.23 -24.17 13.97
C GLY A 307 -4.91 -24.23 13.21
N ALA A 308 -4.69 -23.41 12.19
CA ALA A 308 -3.39 -23.28 11.55
C ALA A 308 -2.41 -22.50 12.46
N HIS A 309 -1.15 -22.91 12.46
CA HIS A 309 -0.10 -22.19 13.17
C HIS A 309 0.43 -21.05 12.30
N THR A 310 1.06 -20.06 12.92
CA THR A 310 1.75 -19.00 12.18
C THR A 310 3.19 -18.83 12.60
N VAL A 311 4.01 -18.31 11.68
CA VAL A 311 5.34 -17.77 11.96
C VAL A 311 5.40 -16.33 11.48
N ILE A 312 6.18 -15.50 12.16
CA ILE A 312 6.38 -14.10 11.85
C ILE A 312 7.86 -13.91 11.52
N ALA A 313 8.14 -13.47 10.30
CA ALA A 313 9.46 -13.08 9.85
C ALA A 313 9.67 -11.58 10.05
N SER A 314 10.85 -11.19 10.49
CA SER A 314 11.26 -9.79 10.68
C SER A 314 12.42 -9.44 9.75
N PHE A 315 12.36 -8.25 9.19
CA PHE A 315 13.33 -7.74 8.23
C PHE A 315 13.73 -6.33 8.63
N ASP A 316 15.00 -6.06 8.84
CA ASP A 316 15.49 -4.68 8.88
C ASP A 316 15.77 -4.27 7.44
N TRP A 317 15.32 -3.09 7.04
CA TRP A 317 15.64 -2.56 5.72
C TRP A 317 15.85 -1.05 5.72
N SER A 318 16.49 -0.58 4.67
CA SER A 318 16.78 0.83 4.42
C SER A 318 16.47 1.20 2.98
N ASN A 319 15.79 2.32 2.77
CA ASN A 319 15.56 2.88 1.44
C ASN A 319 16.86 3.52 0.92
N GLN A 320 17.37 3.01 -0.20
CA GLN A 320 18.59 3.49 -0.85
C GLN A 320 18.30 4.26 -2.15
N SER A 321 17.03 4.41 -2.51
CA SER A 321 16.59 5.20 -3.65
C SER A 321 16.56 6.70 -3.34
N GLN A 322 16.14 7.51 -4.31
CA GLN A 322 16.00 8.98 -4.16
C GLN A 322 14.56 9.42 -3.87
N VAL A 323 13.61 8.49 -3.84
CA VAL A 323 12.19 8.77 -3.61
C VAL A 323 11.68 7.93 -2.43
N PRO A 324 10.60 8.33 -1.76
CA PRO A 324 9.92 7.45 -0.82
C PRO A 324 9.49 6.17 -1.54
N ILE A 325 9.75 5.02 -0.94
CA ILE A 325 9.33 3.71 -1.46
C ILE A 325 9.04 2.77 -0.29
N SER A 326 8.31 1.69 -0.57
CA SER A 326 8.12 0.58 0.36
C SER A 326 9.07 -0.59 0.07
N LEU A 327 9.18 -1.54 1.01
CA LEU A 327 9.99 -2.74 0.79
C LEU A 327 9.37 -3.64 -0.29
N THR A 328 8.03 -3.68 -0.39
CA THR A 328 7.35 -4.47 -1.43
C THR A 328 7.59 -3.91 -2.84
N ASP A 329 7.94 -2.64 -2.98
CA ASP A 329 8.36 -2.04 -4.27
C ASP A 329 9.79 -2.41 -4.69
N CYS A 330 10.51 -3.12 -3.82
CA CYS A 330 11.89 -3.53 -4.05
C CYS A 330 12.01 -5.05 -4.24
N CYS A 331 11.29 -5.83 -3.44
CA CYS A 331 11.43 -7.27 -3.42
C CYS A 331 10.20 -7.99 -2.85
N GLU A 332 10.04 -9.25 -3.25
CA GLU A 332 9.09 -10.18 -2.65
C GLU A 332 9.72 -10.90 -1.45
N MET A 333 9.02 -10.87 -0.32
CA MET A 333 9.38 -11.63 0.89
C MET A 333 8.66 -12.98 0.87
N LYS A 334 9.42 -14.05 0.63
CA LYS A 334 8.92 -15.43 0.63
C LYS A 334 9.46 -16.19 1.82
N ALA A 335 8.68 -17.15 2.30
CA ALA A 335 9.13 -18.11 3.28
C ALA A 335 8.85 -19.53 2.79
N PHE A 336 9.71 -20.46 3.18
CA PHE A 336 9.66 -21.86 2.81
C PHE A 336 9.77 -22.73 4.05
N ARG A 337 9.08 -23.86 4.03
CA ARG A 337 9.21 -24.93 5.01
C ARG A 337 9.56 -26.22 4.30
N ASN A 338 10.69 -26.83 4.65
CA ASN A 338 11.23 -28.02 3.98
C ASN A 338 11.30 -27.85 2.44
N GLY A 339 11.62 -26.64 1.98
CA GLY A 339 11.70 -26.29 0.55
C GLY A 339 10.37 -26.04 -0.16
N VAL A 340 9.23 -26.02 0.56
CA VAL A 340 7.90 -25.68 0.00
C VAL A 340 7.48 -24.31 0.49
N GLU A 341 7.07 -23.44 -0.43
CA GLU A 341 6.60 -22.09 -0.10
C GLU A 341 5.39 -22.15 0.84
N ILE A 342 5.44 -21.34 1.90
CA ILE A 342 4.34 -21.17 2.85
C ILE A 342 3.62 -19.86 2.58
N GLN A 343 2.31 -19.85 2.78
CA GLN A 343 1.46 -18.73 2.36
C GLN A 343 1.54 -17.58 3.35
N ARG A 344 1.66 -16.36 2.82
CA ARG A 344 1.52 -15.14 3.63
C ARG A 344 0.11 -15.08 4.21
N THR A 345 0.00 -14.59 5.45
CA THR A 345 -1.27 -14.44 6.16
C THR A 345 -1.32 -13.12 6.93
N ALA A 346 -2.52 -12.69 7.32
CA ALA A 346 -2.73 -11.53 8.18
C ALA A 346 -3.17 -12.01 9.58
N LEU A 347 -2.71 -11.31 10.61
CA LEU A 347 -3.12 -11.54 12.00
C LEU A 347 -4.09 -10.42 12.38
N VAL A 348 -5.29 -10.81 12.80
CA VAL A 348 -6.39 -9.88 13.08
C VAL A 348 -6.30 -9.31 14.50
N ASP A 349 -5.84 -10.13 15.45
CA ASP A 349 -5.63 -9.67 16.82
C ASP A 349 -4.25 -8.99 16.93
N PRO A 350 -4.12 -7.92 17.75
CA PRO A 350 -2.84 -7.29 18.00
C PRO A 350 -1.80 -8.28 18.51
N VAL A 351 -0.65 -8.32 17.86
CA VAL A 351 0.50 -9.15 18.25
C VAL A 351 1.69 -8.24 18.49
N GLU A 352 2.28 -8.33 19.68
CA GLU A 352 3.46 -7.54 20.03
C GLU A 352 4.57 -7.72 18.98
N GLY A 353 5.13 -6.61 18.51
CA GLY A 353 6.17 -6.59 17.50
C GLY A 353 5.74 -7.18 16.15
N TYR A 354 4.45 -7.07 15.80
CA TYR A 354 3.92 -7.33 14.46
C TYR A 354 3.08 -6.14 14.02
N GLU A 355 3.46 -5.53 12.90
CA GLU A 355 2.69 -4.48 12.24
C GLU A 355 2.20 -5.03 10.89
N GLN A 356 0.88 -5.14 10.76
CA GLN A 356 0.26 -5.64 9.55
C GLN A 356 0.60 -4.71 8.37
N SER A 357 0.98 -5.31 7.25
CA SER A 357 1.36 -4.60 6.03
C SER A 357 2.50 -3.59 6.20
N SER A 358 3.37 -3.75 7.20
CA SER A 358 4.56 -2.92 7.40
C SER A 358 5.50 -2.88 6.19
N ASP A 359 5.46 -3.90 5.33
CA ASP A 359 6.20 -3.98 4.07
C ASP A 359 5.69 -3.03 2.96
N GLN A 360 4.49 -2.48 3.13
CA GLN A 360 3.86 -1.53 2.21
C GLN A 360 4.02 -0.07 2.66
N ILE A 361 4.78 0.16 3.73
CA ILE A 361 4.94 1.49 4.32
C ILE A 361 6.12 2.18 3.66
N ASP A 362 5.87 3.36 3.13
CA ASP A 362 6.90 4.16 2.49
C ASP A 362 7.89 4.71 3.51
N VAL A 363 9.16 4.63 3.15
CA VAL A 363 10.29 5.13 3.95
C VAL A 363 11.04 6.16 3.13
N LEU A 364 11.37 7.30 3.73
CA LEU A 364 12.13 8.36 3.07
C LEU A 364 13.56 7.90 2.70
N PRO A 365 14.16 8.45 1.64
CA PRO A 365 15.53 8.16 1.23
C PRO A 365 16.55 8.17 2.38
N GLY A 366 17.33 7.10 2.48
CA GLY A 366 18.38 6.93 3.49
C GLY A 366 17.89 6.52 4.88
N SER A 367 16.58 6.50 5.13
CA SER A 367 15.99 6.03 6.38
C SER A 367 15.73 4.52 6.33
N GLY A 368 15.41 3.91 7.47
CA GLY A 368 15.10 2.49 7.55
C GLY A 368 14.02 2.18 8.58
N MET A 369 13.45 0.98 8.48
CA MET A 369 12.49 0.45 9.45
C MET A 369 12.60 -1.07 9.54
N THR A 370 12.02 -1.63 10.59
CA THR A 370 11.78 -3.07 10.68
C THR A 370 10.40 -3.39 10.11
N VAL A 371 10.35 -4.39 9.22
CA VAL A 371 9.14 -4.92 8.61
C VAL A 371 8.84 -6.29 9.18
N THR A 372 7.56 -6.63 9.31
CA THR A 372 7.11 -7.94 9.78
C THR A 372 6.08 -8.57 8.85
N VAL A 373 6.32 -9.84 8.49
CA VAL A 373 5.44 -10.61 7.61
C VAL A 373 5.05 -11.92 8.28
N ALA A 374 3.75 -12.20 8.36
CA ALA A 374 3.24 -13.45 8.91
C ALA A 374 2.99 -14.48 7.80
N TYR A 375 3.28 -15.75 8.10
CA TYR A 375 3.05 -16.89 7.21
C TYR A 375 2.31 -18.01 7.94
N GLU A 376 1.42 -18.69 7.22
CA GLU A 376 0.70 -19.87 7.71
C GLU A 376 1.56 -21.12 7.62
N VAL A 377 1.60 -21.91 8.70
CA VAL A 377 2.34 -23.17 8.75
C VAL A 377 1.46 -24.29 9.32
N PRO A 378 1.56 -25.52 8.79
CA PRO A 378 0.75 -26.65 9.27
C PRO A 378 1.22 -27.20 10.61
N SER A 379 2.44 -26.89 11.04
CA SER A 379 3.08 -27.32 12.29
C SER A 379 4.34 -26.49 12.50
N TRP A 380 4.79 -26.27 13.74
CA TRP A 380 6.05 -25.58 14.02
C TRP A 380 7.32 -26.36 13.69
N ASP A 381 7.26 -27.68 13.52
CA ASP A 381 8.43 -28.50 13.18
C ASP A 381 8.92 -28.23 11.76
N GLY A 382 10.18 -28.53 11.44
CA GLY A 382 10.74 -28.47 10.09
C GLY A 382 11.80 -27.38 9.89
N ASP A 383 12.45 -27.42 8.73
CA ASP A 383 13.48 -26.47 8.36
C ASP A 383 12.82 -25.27 7.67
N TYR A 384 13.07 -24.06 8.16
CA TYR A 384 12.49 -22.84 7.64
C TYR A 384 13.54 -22.00 6.93
N THR A 385 13.14 -21.44 5.80
CA THR A 385 13.98 -20.55 5.02
C THR A 385 13.20 -19.30 4.69
N VAL A 386 13.80 -18.15 4.93
CA VAL A 386 13.28 -16.87 4.48
C VAL A 386 14.09 -16.43 3.27
N GLN A 387 13.40 -16.01 2.22
CA GLN A 387 13.99 -15.62 0.96
C GLN A 387 13.45 -14.26 0.53
N LEU A 388 14.37 -13.36 0.13
CA LEU A 388 14.00 -12.14 -0.56
C LEU A 388 14.34 -12.28 -2.04
N THR A 389 13.32 -12.15 -2.87
CA THR A 389 13.42 -12.23 -4.33
C THR A 389 13.24 -10.85 -4.92
N GLN A 390 14.18 -10.39 -5.72
CA GLN A 390 14.05 -9.12 -6.42
C GLN A 390 12.96 -9.16 -7.47
N ILE A 391 12.51 -7.99 -7.92
CA ILE A 391 11.51 -7.85 -8.99
C ILE A 391 12.00 -8.43 -10.34
N ASN A 392 13.31 -8.63 -10.52
CA ASN A 392 13.87 -9.31 -11.69
C ASN A 392 14.02 -10.84 -11.52
N ASP A 393 13.33 -11.43 -10.53
CA ASP A 393 13.37 -12.84 -10.15
C ASP A 393 14.73 -13.36 -9.63
N ALA A 394 15.71 -12.48 -9.42
CA ALA A 394 16.96 -12.86 -8.78
C ALA A 394 16.79 -12.92 -7.25
N SER A 395 17.15 -14.06 -6.64
CA SER A 395 17.24 -14.16 -5.18
C SER A 395 18.44 -13.36 -4.66
N VAL A 396 18.20 -12.48 -3.69
CA VAL A 396 19.26 -11.65 -3.05
C VAL A 396 19.59 -12.13 -1.64
N VAL A 397 18.63 -12.77 -0.98
CA VAL A 397 18.79 -13.34 0.35
C VAL A 397 18.14 -14.72 0.38
N HIS A 398 18.83 -15.69 0.96
CA HIS A 398 18.32 -17.04 1.16
C HIS A 398 18.87 -17.57 2.49
N ASP A 399 18.20 -17.20 3.58
CA ASP A 399 18.65 -17.46 4.93
C ASP A 399 17.83 -18.57 5.57
N GLU A 400 18.51 -19.64 5.97
CA GLU A 400 17.94 -20.69 6.81
C GLU A 400 17.84 -20.17 8.25
N MET A 401 16.65 -20.24 8.84
CA MET A 401 16.39 -19.68 10.15
C MET A 401 15.73 -20.69 11.07
N ALA A 402 16.21 -20.76 12.30
CA ALA A 402 15.53 -21.48 13.36
C ALA A 402 14.32 -20.68 13.84
N VAL A 403 13.14 -21.31 13.89
CA VAL A 403 11.95 -20.71 14.49
C VAL A 403 12.14 -20.62 16.01
N THR A 404 12.06 -19.42 16.52
CA THR A 404 12.15 -19.14 17.97
C THR A 404 10.77 -19.05 18.62
N ASP A 405 10.69 -19.35 19.92
CA ASP A 405 9.48 -19.10 20.71
C ASP A 405 9.20 -17.59 20.82
N PRO A 406 7.94 -17.16 21.04
CA PRO A 406 7.63 -15.74 21.25
C PRO A 406 8.46 -15.18 22.41
N GLN A 407 9.05 -14.00 22.23
CA GLN A 407 9.71 -13.26 23.31
C GLN A 407 8.67 -12.65 24.24
#